data_AF-A0A2R6KSE1-F1
#
_entry.id   AF-A0A2R6KSE1-F1
#
_cell.length_a   1.000
_cell.length_b   1.000
_cell.length_c   1.000
_cell.angle_alpha   90.00
_cell.angle_beta   90.00
_cell.angle_gamma   90.00
#
_symmetry.space_group_name_H-M   'P 1'
#
loop_
_entity.id
_entity.type
_entity.pdbx_description
1 polymer ?
#
loop_
_entity_poly.entity_id
_entity_poly.type
_entity_poly.pdbx_seq_one_letter_code
_entity_poly.pdbx_strand_id
1 'polypeptide(L)'
;MSHDEFPTENPAVVTCGLPYANGDLHIGHLQTYVGGDVLSRALRTLGQETAFVSGSDMHGTPIAVQAIEEGVDPEEFALEWHEQYEETFPKFDVDFDNYGHTH
;
A
#
# COMPACT_ATOMS: atom_id res chain seq x y z
N MET A 1 -18.40 -5.40 -10.58
CA MET A 1 -17.78 -6.54 -9.89
C MET A 1 -18.19 -7.79 -10.64
N SER A 2 -17.25 -8.65 -11.03
CA SER A 2 -17.56 -9.96 -11.61
C SER A 2 -18.23 -10.84 -10.53
N HIS A 3 -19.09 -11.77 -10.96
CA HIS A 3 -19.72 -12.79 -10.10
C HIS A 3 -19.07 -14.17 -10.28
N ASP A 4 -17.93 -14.23 -10.95
CA ASP A 4 -17.21 -15.47 -11.22
C ASP A 4 -16.55 -15.97 -9.93
N GLU A 5 -16.54 -17.28 -9.72
CA GLU A 5 -15.76 -17.89 -8.65
C GLU A 5 -14.26 -17.89 -9.02
N PHE A 6 -13.39 -17.68 -8.04
CA PHE A 6 -11.94 -17.74 -8.25
C PHE A 6 -11.43 -19.21 -8.30
N PRO A 7 -10.37 -19.49 -9.06
CA PRO A 7 -9.66 -18.58 -9.95
C PRO A 7 -10.41 -18.33 -11.26
N THR A 8 -10.12 -17.21 -11.92
CA THR A 8 -10.60 -16.92 -13.28
C THR A 8 -9.44 -16.94 -14.28
N GLU A 9 -9.76 -17.02 -15.58
CA GLU A 9 -8.79 -16.94 -16.67
C GLU A 9 -8.25 -15.52 -16.91
N ASN A 10 -8.85 -14.49 -16.30
CA ASN A 10 -8.42 -13.11 -16.47
C ASN A 10 -7.39 -12.74 -15.40
N PRO A 11 -6.38 -11.90 -15.74
CA PRO A 11 -5.48 -11.36 -14.73
C PRO A 11 -6.24 -10.61 -13.63
N ALA A 12 -5.80 -10.77 -12.38
CA ALA A 12 -6.31 -10.06 -11.23
C ALA A 12 -5.38 -8.93 -10.81
N VAL A 13 -5.98 -7.80 -10.41
CA VAL A 13 -5.26 -6.73 -9.70
C VAL A 13 -5.83 -6.66 -8.29
N VAL A 14 -5.02 -7.03 -7.31
CA VAL A 14 -5.33 -6.85 -5.89
C VAL A 14 -4.79 -5.47 -5.49
N THR A 15 -5.62 -4.68 -4.81
CA THR A 15 -5.23 -3.35 -4.35
C THR A 15 -5.63 -3.14 -2.91
N CYS A 16 -4.88 -2.28 -2.23
CA CYS A 16 -5.21 -1.80 -0.91
C CYS A 16 -5.29 -0.27 -0.92
N GLY A 17 -6.12 0.28 -0.03
CA GLY A 17 -6.11 1.72 0.22
C GLY A 17 -4.71 2.18 0.60
N LEU A 18 -4.30 3.30 0.02
CA LEU A 18 -3.00 3.91 0.28
C LEU A 18 -3.01 4.45 1.73
N PRO A 19 -1.99 4.18 2.56
CA PRO A 19 -1.86 4.83 3.85
C PRO A 19 -1.45 6.29 3.62
N TYR A 20 -1.95 7.20 4.45
CA TYR A 20 -1.48 8.58 4.44
C TYR A 20 -0.03 8.63 4.91
N ALA A 21 0.82 9.30 4.14
CA ALA A 21 2.25 9.44 4.41
C ALA A 21 2.51 10.52 5.47
N ASN A 22 2.02 10.28 6.69
CA ASN A 22 1.97 11.32 7.72
C ASN A 22 2.20 10.81 9.15
N GLY A 23 2.66 9.56 9.31
CA GLY A 23 2.90 8.94 10.61
C GLY A 23 3.21 7.45 10.53
N ASP A 24 3.54 6.84 11.67
CA ASP A 24 3.90 5.41 11.72
C ASP A 24 2.78 4.47 11.26
N LEU A 25 3.18 3.36 10.62
CA LEU A 25 2.29 2.23 10.39
C LEU A 25 1.89 1.59 11.74
N HIS A 26 0.61 1.24 11.89
CA HIS A 26 0.08 0.59 13.08
C HIS A 26 -0.72 -0.65 12.70
N ILE A 27 -1.14 -1.45 13.68
CA ILE A 27 -1.84 -2.73 13.42
C ILE A 27 -3.09 -2.59 12.52
N GLY A 28 -3.81 -1.47 12.60
CA GLY A 28 -4.92 -1.17 11.69
C GLY A 28 -4.52 -1.09 10.22
N HIS A 29 -3.32 -0.58 9.92
CA HIS A 29 -2.76 -0.58 8.57
C HIS A 29 -2.45 -2.03 8.14
N LEU A 30 -1.76 -2.80 8.99
CA LEU A 30 -1.39 -4.18 8.68
C LEU A 30 -2.58 -5.08 8.38
N GLN A 31 -3.73 -4.88 9.04
CA GLN A 31 -4.95 -5.65 8.76
C GLN A 31 -5.34 -5.57 7.27
N THR A 32 -5.19 -4.41 6.65
CA THR A 32 -5.49 -4.19 5.23
C THR A 32 -4.47 -4.89 4.34
N TYR A 33 -3.17 -4.63 4.55
CA TYR A 33 -2.13 -5.09 3.63
C TYR A 33 -1.84 -6.58 3.73
N VAL A 34 -1.89 -7.15 4.94
CA VAL A 34 -1.79 -8.61 5.14
C VAL A 34 -2.97 -9.31 4.46
N GLY A 35 -4.18 -8.76 4.55
CA GLY A 35 -5.35 -9.31 3.86
C GLY A 35 -5.21 -9.28 2.33
N GLY A 36 -4.69 -8.18 1.78
CA GLY A 36 -4.38 -8.05 0.36
C GLY A 36 -3.32 -9.04 -0.11
N ASP A 37 -2.24 -9.18 0.64
CA ASP A 37 -1.16 -10.11 0.32
C ASP A 37 -1.63 -11.58 0.38
N VAL A 38 -2.40 -11.95 1.41
CA VAL A 38 -3.00 -13.29 1.51
C VAL A 38 -3.87 -13.61 0.29
N LEU A 39 -4.70 -12.67 -0.16
CA LEU A 39 -5.52 -12.85 -1.35
C LEU A 39 -4.64 -13.00 -2.60
N SER A 40 -3.62 -12.14 -2.76
CA SER A 40 -2.69 -12.21 -3.89
C SER A 40 -1.99 -13.56 -3.96
N ARG A 41 -1.40 -14.02 -2.85
CA ARG A 41 -0.74 -15.32 -2.76
C ARG A 41 -1.70 -16.47 -3.01
N ALA A 42 -2.94 -16.38 -2.55
CA ALA A 42 -3.96 -17.41 -2.81
C ALA A 42 -4.31 -17.50 -4.31
N LEU A 43 -4.52 -16.38 -4.99
CA LEU A 43 -4.80 -16.34 -6.44
C LEU A 43 -3.62 -16.87 -7.25
N ARG A 44 -2.39 -16.47 -6.92
CA ARG A 44 -1.18 -17.02 -7.55
C ARG A 44 -1.04 -18.53 -7.31
N THR A 45 -1.34 -19.01 -6.11
CA THR A 45 -1.31 -20.44 -5.77
C THR A 45 -2.34 -21.24 -6.58
N LEU A 46 -3.49 -20.64 -6.89
CA LEU A 46 -4.53 -21.22 -7.74
C LEU A 46 -4.21 -21.11 -9.24
N GLY A 47 -3.09 -20.48 -9.62
CA GLY A 47 -2.63 -20.36 -11.00
C GLY A 47 -3.15 -19.12 -11.74
N GLN A 48 -3.80 -18.18 -11.05
CA GLN A 48 -4.28 -16.93 -11.67
C GLN A 48 -3.17 -15.88 -11.69
N GLU A 49 -2.91 -15.31 -12.87
CA GLU A 49 -1.99 -14.17 -13.02
C GLU A 49 -2.47 -13.01 -12.16
N THR A 50 -1.63 -12.53 -11.25
CA THR A 50 -2.04 -11.57 -10.21
C THR A 50 -0.97 -10.53 -9.98
N ALA A 51 -1.38 -9.25 -10.00
CA ALA A 51 -0.60 -8.11 -9.54
C ALA A 51 -1.17 -7.59 -8.22
N PHE A 52 -0.34 -7.44 -7.19
CA PHE A 52 -0.67 -6.81 -5.92
C PHE A 52 0.03 -5.45 -5.84
N VAL A 53 -0.76 -4.38 -5.86
CA VAL A 53 -0.25 -3.01 -5.95
C VAL A 53 -0.86 -2.11 -4.88
N SER A 54 -0.05 -1.21 -4.35
CA SER A 54 -0.47 -0.14 -3.46
C SER A 54 0.53 1.02 -3.53
N GLY A 55 0.46 1.95 -2.59
CA GLY A 55 1.39 3.05 -2.51
C GLY A 55 1.08 3.94 -1.33
N SER A 56 1.82 5.03 -1.18
CA SER A 56 1.60 6.05 -0.14
C SER A 56 0.79 7.23 -0.67
N ASP A 57 -0.24 7.65 0.08
CA ASP A 57 -0.96 8.87 -0.24
C ASP A 57 -0.20 10.06 0.35
N MET A 58 0.47 10.80 -0.53
CA MET A 58 1.33 11.94 -0.18
C MET A 58 0.58 13.28 -0.15
N HIS A 59 -0.74 13.27 -0.35
CA HIS A 59 -1.54 14.49 -0.37
C HIS A 59 -2.42 14.63 0.88
N GLY A 60 -2.85 15.87 1.15
CA GLY A 60 -3.90 16.18 2.13
C GLY A 60 -3.48 17.13 3.25
N THR A 61 -4.47 17.67 3.95
CA THR A 61 -4.27 18.63 5.06
C THR A 61 -3.35 18.12 6.16
N PRO A 62 -3.41 16.84 6.61
CA PRO A 62 -2.52 16.35 7.66
C PRO A 62 -1.03 16.43 7.30
N ILE A 63 -0.68 16.20 6.04
CA ILE A 63 0.70 16.29 5.55
C ILE A 63 1.15 17.75 5.54
N ALA A 64 0.34 18.63 4.95
CA ALA A 64 0.66 20.06 4.89
C ALA A 64 0.79 20.71 6.28
N VAL A 65 -0.08 20.36 7.23
CA VAL A 65 -0.03 20.90 8.60
C VAL A 65 1.23 20.44 9.33
N GLN A 66 1.57 19.15 9.29
CA GLN A 66 2.75 18.64 9.97
C GLN A 66 4.05 19.15 9.34
N ALA A 67 4.13 19.22 8.00
CA ALA A 67 5.28 19.80 7.31
C ALA A 67 5.53 21.27 7.72
N ILE A 68 4.47 22.06 7.90
CA ILE A 68 4.57 23.44 8.41
C ILE A 68 5.07 23.48 9.86
N GLU A 69 4.59 22.56 10.71
CA GLU A 69 5.02 22.47 12.11
C GLU A 69 6.50 22.07 12.24
N GLU A 70 6.99 21.23 11.33
CA GLU A 70 8.39 20.76 11.28
C GLU A 70 9.31 21.71 10.48
N GLY A 71 8.74 22.61 9.69
CA GLY A 71 9.48 23.59 8.89
C GLY A 71 10.13 23.00 7.63
N VAL A 72 9.54 21.95 7.08
CA VAL A 72 10.01 21.22 5.88
C VAL A 72 9.03 21.35 4.71
N ASP A 73 9.44 20.96 3.51
CA ASP A 73 8.54 20.90 2.35
C ASP A 73 7.54 19.71 2.50
N PRO A 74 6.24 19.87 2.16
CA PRO A 74 5.26 18.79 2.26
C PRO A 74 5.60 17.53 1.45
N GLU A 75 6.24 17.69 0.28
CA GLU A 75 6.67 16.56 -0.55
C GLU A 75 7.83 15.82 0.11
N GLU A 76 8.80 16.55 0.66
CA GLU A 76 9.92 15.98 1.41
C GLU A 76 9.43 15.23 2.66
N PHE A 77 8.50 15.83 3.42
CA PHE A 77 7.88 15.20 4.59
C PHE A 77 7.16 13.90 4.23
N ALA A 78 6.35 13.91 3.17
CA ALA A 78 5.61 12.72 2.75
C ALA A 78 6.54 11.63 2.19
N LEU A 79 7.64 12.02 1.55
CA LEU A 79 8.62 11.08 0.98
C LEU A 79 9.35 10.32 2.08
N GLU A 80 9.69 10.98 3.19
CA GLU A 80 10.29 10.31 4.36
C GLU A 80 9.40 9.17 4.88
N TRP A 81 8.09 9.42 5.01
CA TRP A 81 7.14 8.40 5.43
C TRP A 81 6.96 7.30 4.38
N HIS A 82 6.96 7.64 3.09
CA HIS A 82 6.91 6.66 2.00
C HIS A 82 8.09 5.68 2.07
N GLU A 83 9.32 6.19 2.19
CA GLU A 83 10.55 5.39 2.33
C GLU A 83 10.47 4.49 3.57
N GLN A 84 10.01 5.04 4.71
CA GLN A 84 9.81 4.24 5.92
C GLN A 84 8.81 3.09 5.69
N TYR A 85 7.74 3.31 4.94
CA TYR A 85 6.74 2.28 4.67
C TYR A 85 7.30 1.19 3.75
N GLU A 86 8.01 1.56 2.68
CA GLU A 86 8.69 0.63 1.78
C GLU A 86 9.66 -0.29 2.54
N GLU A 87 10.40 0.26 3.51
CA GLU A 87 11.29 -0.55 4.35
C GLU A 87 10.55 -1.39 5.39
N THR A 88 9.34 -1.01 5.76
CA THR A 88 8.60 -1.62 6.86
C THR A 88 7.76 -2.82 6.40
N PHE A 89 7.11 -2.75 5.24
CA PHE A 89 6.26 -3.84 4.74
C PHE A 89 6.97 -5.19 4.63
N PRO A 90 8.21 -5.29 4.09
CA PRO A 90 8.92 -6.56 4.02
C PRO A 90 9.23 -7.17 5.39
N LYS A 91 9.35 -6.35 6.44
CA LYS A 91 9.57 -6.83 7.82
C LYS A 91 8.35 -7.58 8.38
N PHE A 92 7.18 -7.36 7.79
CA PHE A 92 5.92 -8.05 8.10
C PHE A 92 5.56 -9.13 7.05
N ASP A 93 6.47 -9.46 6.12
CA ASP A 93 6.23 -10.39 5.00
C ASP A 93 5.05 -9.96 4.12
N VAL A 94 4.85 -8.64 3.97
CA VAL A 94 3.94 -8.06 2.99
C VAL A 94 4.75 -7.71 1.75
N ASP A 95 4.41 -8.32 0.62
CA ASP A 95 5.21 -8.22 -0.62
C ASP A 95 4.33 -7.72 -1.79
N PHE A 96 4.53 -6.45 -2.17
CA PHE A 96 3.84 -5.84 -3.30
C PHE A 96 4.64 -6.07 -4.59
N ASP A 97 3.95 -6.31 -5.71
CA ASP A 97 4.62 -6.28 -7.03
C ASP A 97 5.01 -4.85 -7.42
N ASN A 98 4.26 -3.88 -6.92
CA ASN A 98 4.57 -2.46 -7.06
C ASN A 98 4.00 -1.69 -5.87
N TYR A 99 4.88 -0.98 -5.16
CA TYR A 99 4.50 0.00 -4.15
C TYR A 99 4.96 1.37 -4.64
N GLY A 100 4.02 2.28 -4.90
CA GLY A 100 4.31 3.60 -5.45
C GLY A 100 3.89 4.73 -4.51
N HIS A 101 3.71 5.92 -5.07
CA HIS A 101 3.18 7.08 -4.34
C HIS A 101 2.45 8.04 -5.29
N THR A 102 1.74 9.04 -4.78
CA THR A 102 0.87 9.93 -5.58
C THR A 102 1.56 11.15 -6.21
N HIS A 103 2.91 11.20 -6.22
CA HIS A 103 3.73 12.25 -6.85
C HIS A 103 4.43 11.76 -8.12
#